data_AF-B1G2E0-F1
#
_entry.id   AF-B1G2E0-F1
#
_cell.length_a   1.000
_cell.length_b   1.000
_cell.length_c   1.000
_cell.angle_alpha   90.00
_cell.angle_beta   90.00
_cell.angle_gamma   90.00
#
_symmetry.space_group_name_H-M   'P 1'
#
loop_
_entity.id
_entity.type
_entity.pdbx_description
1 polymer ?
#
loop_
_entity_poly.entity_id
_entity_poly.type
_entity_poly.pdbx_seq_one_letter_code
_entity_poly.pdbx_strand_id
1 'polypeptide(L)'
;MSGDTTKEDSKAAPAARTLPRTEESCKKCPPEGGSKVRRNHGVNWNSYQYQARITGFAFDVEECRWSDEWQWLGIDFDGFQAGACMLQEAKGKYDQFLDGSIPKAEKWFEGFRTMEDQIVEQGTVVRMSPPARMTWYFQTPLTYKKMAPLLTRVGVPAVYQP
;
A
#
# COMPACT_ATOMS: atom_id res chain seq x y z
N MET A 1 67.09 -17.88 46.44
CA MET A 1 67.37 -16.85 45.40
C MET A 1 67.13 -17.46 44.04
N SER A 2 66.80 -16.61 43.07
CA SER A 2 66.38 -16.86 41.67
C SER A 2 64.88 -16.96 41.46
N GLY A 3 64.32 -15.79 41.19
CA GLY A 3 62.99 -15.59 40.63
C GLY A 3 62.98 -15.66 39.11
N ASP A 4 61.80 -16.02 38.62
CA ASP A 4 60.99 -15.35 37.60
C ASP A 4 61.65 -14.69 36.38
N THR A 5 61.29 -15.16 35.19
CA THR A 5 60.87 -14.30 34.07
C THR A 5 60.06 -15.11 33.06
N THR A 6 58.75 -14.86 32.97
CA THR A 6 58.02 -15.02 31.70
C THR A 6 57.18 -13.77 31.45
N LYS A 7 57.52 -13.04 30.38
CA LYS A 7 56.82 -11.83 29.92
C LYS A 7 55.40 -12.18 29.51
N GLU A 8 54.44 -11.48 30.08
CA GLU A 8 53.04 -11.52 29.69
C GLU A 8 52.80 -10.42 28.63
N ASP A 9 52.66 -10.82 27.37
CA ASP A 9 52.35 -9.89 26.27
C ASP A 9 50.91 -9.38 26.41
N SER A 10 50.80 -8.08 26.68
CA SER A 10 49.54 -7.34 26.70
C SER A 10 48.94 -7.27 25.31
N LYS A 11 47.80 -7.95 25.09
CA LYS A 11 46.94 -7.74 23.91
C LYS A 11 45.59 -7.17 24.34
N ALA A 12 45.49 -5.84 24.32
CA ALA A 12 44.22 -5.15 24.48
C ALA A 12 43.31 -5.44 23.27
N ALA A 13 42.16 -6.07 23.50
CA ALA A 13 41.09 -6.19 22.52
C ALA A 13 40.27 -4.90 22.47
N PRO A 14 39.79 -4.44 21.30
CA PRO A 14 38.96 -3.25 21.24
C PRO A 14 37.56 -3.58 21.79
N ALA A 15 37.14 -2.86 22.83
CA ALA A 15 35.79 -2.93 23.34
C ALA A 15 34.82 -2.40 22.26
N ALA A 16 34.05 -3.31 21.65
CA ALA A 16 32.95 -2.95 20.80
C ALA A 16 31.96 -2.11 21.62
N ARG A 17 31.78 -0.85 21.25
CA ARG A 17 30.75 0.01 21.81
C ARG A 17 29.40 -0.48 21.30
N THR A 18 28.76 -1.35 22.06
CA THR A 18 27.36 -1.70 21.86
C THR A 18 26.53 -0.49 22.26
N LEU A 19 26.08 0.30 21.28
CA LEU A 19 25.06 1.32 21.51
C LEU A 19 23.81 0.59 22.04
N PRO A 20 23.21 1.04 23.16
CA PRO A 20 21.98 0.45 23.64
C PRO A 20 20.91 0.70 22.57
N ARG A 21 20.48 -0.36 21.89
CA ARG A 21 19.27 -0.34 21.10
C ARG A 21 18.14 -0.06 22.09
N THR A 22 17.63 1.16 22.07
CA THR A 22 16.36 1.48 22.72
C THR A 22 15.34 0.53 22.10
N GLU A 23 14.86 -0.44 22.87
CA GLU A 23 13.69 -1.25 22.54
C GLU A 23 12.43 -0.38 22.60
N GLU A 24 12.36 0.66 21.76
CA GLU A 24 11.07 1.10 21.29
C GLU A 24 10.51 -0.10 20.53
N SER A 25 9.60 -0.84 21.17
CA SER A 25 8.87 -1.91 20.52
C SER A 25 8.41 -1.39 19.16
N CYS A 26 8.93 -1.95 18.07
CA CYS A 26 8.46 -1.62 16.73
C CYS A 26 6.93 -1.67 16.78
N LYS A 27 6.26 -0.51 16.64
CA LYS A 27 4.80 -0.49 16.67
C LYS A 27 4.34 -1.44 15.59
N LYS A 28 3.78 -2.58 15.99
CA LYS A 28 3.40 -3.65 15.08
C LYS A 28 2.46 -3.06 14.04
N CYS A 29 2.73 -3.32 12.77
CA CYS A 29 1.95 -2.76 11.68
C CYS A 29 0.52 -3.33 11.71
N PRO A 30 -0.54 -2.54 11.98
CA PRO A 30 -1.87 -3.11 12.20
C PRO A 30 -2.43 -3.89 11.01
N PRO A 31 -2.22 -3.44 9.75
CA PRO A 31 -2.63 -4.21 8.57
C PRO A 31 -1.99 -5.59 8.43
N GLU A 32 -0.89 -5.93 9.14
CA GLU A 32 -0.36 -7.30 9.17
C GLU A 32 -1.34 -8.31 9.77
N GLY A 33 -2.34 -7.86 10.53
CA GLY A 33 -3.44 -8.71 10.99
C GLY A 33 -4.47 -9.05 9.90
N GLY A 34 -4.31 -8.52 8.69
CA GLY A 34 -5.12 -8.86 7.53
C GLY A 34 -4.67 -10.17 6.87
N SER A 35 -5.22 -10.43 5.68
CA SER A 35 -4.85 -11.59 4.88
C SER A 35 -4.93 -11.28 3.40
N LYS A 36 -4.10 -11.98 2.63
CA LYS A 36 -4.21 -11.95 1.17
C LYS A 36 -5.44 -12.78 0.75
N VAL A 37 -6.28 -12.19 -0.08
CA VAL A 37 -7.51 -12.80 -0.59
C VAL A 37 -7.55 -12.70 -2.10
N ARG A 38 -8.24 -13.62 -2.76
CA ARG A 38 -8.51 -13.53 -4.21
C ARG A 38 -9.88 -12.91 -4.43
N ARG A 39 -9.96 -11.89 -5.29
CA ARG A 39 -11.22 -11.24 -5.69
C ARG A 39 -11.45 -11.35 -7.18
N ASN A 40 -12.71 -11.52 -7.56
CA ASN A 40 -13.15 -11.61 -8.94
C ASN A 40 -14.06 -10.41 -9.24
N HIS A 41 -13.62 -9.58 -10.19
CA HIS A 41 -14.30 -8.36 -10.62
C HIS A 41 -14.66 -8.42 -12.11
N GLY A 42 -14.73 -9.63 -12.67
CA GLY A 42 -14.94 -9.85 -14.10
C GLY A 42 -13.68 -9.63 -14.95
N VAL A 43 -13.85 -9.66 -16.27
CA VAL A 43 -12.73 -9.57 -17.22
C VAL A 43 -12.26 -8.13 -17.36
N ASN A 44 -11.08 -7.80 -16.82
CA ASN A 44 -10.52 -6.44 -16.88
C ASN A 44 -8.99 -6.39 -16.92
N TRP A 45 -8.42 -6.60 -18.11
CA TRP A 45 -6.97 -6.65 -18.35
C TRP A 45 -6.22 -5.43 -17.86
N ASN A 46 -6.73 -4.24 -18.18
CA ASN A 46 -6.03 -3.02 -17.82
C ASN A 46 -5.98 -2.82 -16.30
N SER A 47 -7.10 -3.02 -15.59
CA SER A 47 -7.13 -2.81 -14.14
C SER A 47 -6.24 -3.83 -13.42
N TYR A 48 -6.30 -5.12 -13.78
CA TYR A 48 -5.48 -6.14 -13.12
C TYR A 48 -3.99 -6.01 -13.41
N GLN A 49 -3.60 -5.70 -14.66
CA GLN A 49 -2.20 -5.45 -14.99
C GLN A 49 -1.67 -4.21 -14.25
N TYR A 50 -2.48 -3.15 -14.16
CA TYR A 50 -2.11 -1.94 -13.44
C TYR A 50 -1.96 -2.19 -11.94
N GLN A 51 -2.94 -2.85 -11.32
CA GLN A 51 -2.89 -3.25 -9.91
C GLN A 51 -1.64 -4.07 -9.62
N ALA A 52 -1.35 -5.10 -10.42
CA ALA A 52 -0.18 -5.95 -10.25
C ALA A 52 1.14 -5.17 -10.38
N ARG A 53 1.22 -4.20 -11.31
CA ARG A 53 2.39 -3.32 -11.44
C ARG A 53 2.61 -2.44 -10.22
N ILE A 54 1.54 -1.92 -9.61
CA ILE A 54 1.62 -1.01 -8.45
C ILE A 54 1.90 -1.76 -7.15
N THR A 55 1.29 -2.93 -6.98
CA THR A 55 1.25 -3.65 -5.70
C THR A 55 2.17 -4.86 -5.64
N GLY A 56 2.56 -5.40 -6.80
CA GLY A 56 3.25 -6.68 -6.92
C GLY A 56 2.35 -7.90 -6.62
N PHE A 57 1.04 -7.72 -6.43
CA PHE A 57 0.12 -8.82 -6.17
C PHE A 57 -0.20 -9.56 -7.48
N ALA A 58 -0.46 -10.86 -7.36
CA ALA A 58 -0.73 -11.72 -8.50
C ALA A 58 -2.12 -11.43 -9.07
N PHE A 59 -2.31 -11.75 -10.34
CA PHE A 59 -3.61 -11.73 -11.00
C PHE A 59 -3.70 -12.87 -11.99
N ASP A 60 -4.91 -13.09 -12.49
CA ASP A 60 -5.22 -14.07 -13.53
C ASP A 60 -4.59 -13.66 -14.86
N VAL A 61 -3.46 -14.27 -15.19
CA VAL A 61 -2.72 -13.98 -16.43
C VAL A 61 -3.27 -14.73 -17.65
N GLU A 62 -4.24 -15.64 -17.46
CA GLU A 62 -4.82 -16.44 -18.54
C GLU A 62 -6.18 -15.89 -18.95
N GLU A 63 -7.08 -15.78 -17.98
CA GLU A 63 -8.49 -15.44 -18.20
C GLU A 63 -8.85 -14.04 -17.69
N CYS A 64 -7.95 -13.42 -16.93
CA CYS A 64 -8.12 -12.06 -16.43
C CYS A 64 -9.38 -11.85 -15.60
N ARG A 65 -9.72 -12.81 -14.74
CA ARG A 65 -10.95 -12.77 -13.93
C ARG A 65 -10.72 -12.43 -12.47
N TRP A 66 -9.48 -12.46 -12.00
CA TRP A 66 -9.19 -12.23 -10.59
C TRP A 66 -7.86 -11.51 -10.37
N SER A 67 -7.75 -10.83 -9.23
CA SER A 67 -6.50 -10.36 -8.63
C SER A 67 -6.45 -10.77 -7.17
N ASP A 68 -5.23 -10.92 -6.65
CA ASP A 68 -5.01 -10.98 -5.22
C ASP A 68 -5.12 -9.56 -4.65
N GLU A 69 -5.72 -9.44 -3.48
CA GLU A 69 -5.94 -8.21 -2.71
C GLU A 69 -5.59 -8.47 -1.23
N TRP A 70 -5.54 -7.42 -0.43
CA TRP A 70 -5.33 -7.50 1.01
C TRP A 70 -6.61 -7.14 1.75
N GLN A 71 -7.22 -8.11 2.43
CA GLN A 71 -8.35 -7.85 3.30
C GLN A 71 -7.85 -7.55 4.71
N TRP A 72 -8.28 -6.43 5.27
CA TRP A 72 -8.05 -6.09 6.66
C TRP A 72 -9.26 -5.38 7.26
N LEU A 73 -9.72 -5.86 8.42
CA LEU A 73 -10.93 -5.38 9.11
C LEU A 73 -12.20 -5.43 8.24
N GLY A 74 -12.30 -6.42 7.35
CA GLY A 74 -13.42 -6.58 6.44
C GLY A 74 -13.40 -5.64 5.22
N ILE A 75 -12.37 -4.83 5.07
CA ILE A 75 -12.16 -3.93 3.93
C ILE A 75 -11.07 -4.51 3.05
N ASP A 76 -11.32 -4.55 1.75
CA ASP A 76 -10.34 -4.96 0.76
C ASP A 76 -9.51 -3.75 0.28
N PHE A 77 -8.23 -4.01 0.06
CA PHE A 77 -7.25 -3.07 -0.48
C PHE A 77 -6.52 -3.76 -1.62
N ASP A 78 -6.23 -3.05 -2.70
CA ASP A 78 -5.58 -3.64 -3.87
C ASP A 78 -4.19 -4.23 -3.57
N GLY A 79 -3.50 -3.73 -2.54
CA GLY A 79 -2.21 -4.26 -2.10
C GLY A 79 -1.79 -3.87 -0.68
N PHE A 80 -0.72 -4.50 -0.19
CA PHE A 80 -0.12 -4.22 1.11
C PHE A 80 1.40 -4.41 1.10
N GLN A 81 2.12 -3.42 1.62
CA GLN A 81 3.57 -3.41 1.80
C GLN A 81 3.92 -3.43 3.30
N ALA A 82 4.19 -4.63 3.83
CA ALA A 82 4.47 -4.83 5.26
C ALA A 82 5.64 -3.95 5.76
N GLY A 83 6.75 -3.89 5.00
CA GLY A 83 7.93 -3.10 5.39
C GLY A 83 7.69 -1.59 5.51
N ALA A 84 6.67 -1.05 4.84
CA ALA A 84 6.28 0.36 4.92
C ALA A 84 5.01 0.60 5.76
N CYS A 85 4.42 -0.48 6.29
CA CYS A 85 3.09 -0.49 6.87
C CYS A 85 2.04 0.23 6.02
N MET A 86 2.08 -0.01 4.70
CA MET A 86 1.33 0.78 3.73
C MET A 86 0.36 -0.09 2.92
N LEU A 87 -0.92 0.24 2.99
CA LEU A 87 -1.96 -0.27 2.11
C LEU A 87 -1.98 0.54 0.80
N GLN A 88 -2.39 -0.11 -0.28
CA GLN A 88 -2.38 0.47 -1.62
C GLN A 88 -3.75 0.30 -2.28
N GLU A 89 -4.19 1.34 -2.99
CA GLU A 89 -5.31 1.28 -3.93
C GLU A 89 -4.79 1.67 -5.32
N ALA A 90 -5.19 0.99 -6.38
CA ALA A 90 -4.73 1.16 -7.76
C ALA A 90 -5.92 1.27 -8.72
N LYS A 91 -6.27 2.50 -9.10
CA LYS A 91 -7.38 2.76 -10.04
C LYS A 91 -6.89 2.86 -11.48
N GLY A 92 -7.23 1.85 -12.28
CA GLY A 92 -6.92 1.77 -13.71
C GLY A 92 -8.07 2.24 -14.60
N LYS A 93 -7.76 3.11 -15.58
CA LYS A 93 -8.62 3.48 -16.73
C LYS A 93 -10.08 3.81 -16.39
N TYR A 94 -10.30 5.00 -15.81
CA TYR A 94 -11.63 5.59 -15.58
C TYR A 94 -11.87 6.87 -16.41
N ASP A 95 -10.85 7.39 -17.10
CA ASP A 95 -10.96 8.65 -17.84
C ASP A 95 -11.98 8.60 -18.99
N GLN A 96 -12.30 7.41 -19.52
CA GLN A 96 -13.35 7.24 -20.54
C GLN A 96 -14.75 7.70 -20.08
N PHE A 97 -14.96 7.77 -18.75
CA PHE A 97 -16.21 8.29 -18.16
C PHE A 97 -16.18 9.81 -17.94
N LEU A 98 -15.06 10.48 -18.24
CA LEU A 98 -14.84 11.91 -18.02
C LEU A 98 -14.46 12.67 -19.31
N ASP A 99 -13.84 11.99 -20.28
CA ASP A 99 -13.29 12.60 -21.49
C ASP A 99 -14.27 12.66 -22.67
N GLY A 100 -15.50 12.16 -22.48
CA GLY A 100 -16.54 12.13 -23.51
C GLY A 100 -16.47 10.93 -24.46
N SER A 101 -15.51 10.01 -24.28
CA SER A 101 -15.42 8.76 -25.06
C SER A 101 -16.67 7.90 -24.93
N ILE A 102 -17.30 7.93 -23.74
CA ILE A 102 -18.58 7.28 -23.49
C ILE A 102 -19.68 8.35 -23.45
N PRO A 103 -20.60 8.38 -24.44
CA PRO A 103 -21.64 9.39 -24.49
C PRO A 103 -22.53 9.39 -23.25
N LYS A 104 -22.68 10.57 -22.64
CA LYS A 104 -23.55 10.83 -21.47
C LYS A 104 -23.17 10.02 -20.21
N ALA A 105 -21.94 9.53 -20.10
CA ALA A 105 -21.46 8.77 -18.94
C ALA A 105 -21.79 9.46 -17.62
N GLU A 106 -21.69 10.79 -17.57
CA GLU A 106 -21.98 11.61 -16.41
C GLU A 106 -23.42 11.48 -15.87
N LYS A 107 -24.36 10.96 -16.67
CA LYS A 107 -25.78 10.82 -16.29
C LYS A 107 -26.12 9.49 -15.63
N TRP A 108 -25.29 8.47 -15.80
CA TRP A 108 -25.62 7.10 -15.40
C TRP A 108 -24.47 6.37 -14.70
N PHE A 109 -23.24 6.86 -14.82
CA PHE A 109 -22.09 6.21 -14.21
C PHE A 109 -21.97 6.57 -12.73
N GLU A 110 -22.34 5.63 -11.87
CA GLU A 110 -22.24 5.81 -10.41
C GLU A 110 -20.85 5.45 -9.84
N GLY A 111 -19.94 4.91 -10.66
CA GLY A 111 -18.66 4.39 -10.16
C GLY A 111 -17.78 5.45 -9.46
N PHE A 112 -17.95 6.74 -9.77
CA PHE A 112 -17.27 7.80 -9.02
C PHE A 112 -17.83 8.00 -7.61
N ARG A 113 -19.15 7.84 -7.40
CA ARG A 113 -19.75 7.89 -6.07
C ARG A 113 -19.25 6.70 -5.23
N THR A 114 -19.27 5.50 -5.80
CA THR A 114 -18.70 4.31 -5.13
C THR A 114 -17.23 4.48 -4.80
N MET A 115 -16.45 5.10 -5.69
CA MET A 115 -15.04 5.41 -5.43
C MET A 115 -14.86 6.42 -4.29
N GLU A 116 -15.71 7.45 -4.21
CA GLU A 116 -15.71 8.42 -3.11
C GLU A 116 -16.06 7.76 -1.77
N ASP A 117 -17.06 6.88 -1.74
CA ASP A 117 -17.44 6.11 -0.55
C ASP A 117 -16.27 5.22 -0.08
N GLN A 118 -15.59 4.54 -1.02
CA GLN A 118 -14.42 3.71 -0.73
C GLN A 118 -13.24 4.54 -0.17
N ILE A 119 -12.99 5.74 -0.73
CA ILE A 119 -11.96 6.66 -0.22
C ILE A 119 -12.22 7.00 1.26
N VAL A 120 -13.47 7.30 1.61
CA VAL A 120 -13.85 7.67 2.96
C VAL A 120 -13.72 6.50 3.92
N GLU A 121 -14.21 5.31 3.53
CA GLU A 121 -14.14 4.10 4.35
C GLU A 121 -12.69 3.68 4.63
N GLN A 122 -11.90 3.45 3.57
CA GLN A 122 -10.51 3.03 3.68
C GLN A 122 -9.66 4.09 4.40
N GLY A 123 -9.81 5.37 4.02
CA GLY A 123 -9.05 6.46 4.64
C GLY A 123 -9.35 6.62 6.13
N THR A 124 -10.61 6.44 6.54
CA THR A 124 -11.02 6.51 7.95
C THR A 124 -10.38 5.39 8.77
N VAL A 125 -10.47 4.14 8.31
CA VAL A 125 -9.92 2.98 9.03
C VAL A 125 -8.40 3.07 9.17
N VAL A 126 -7.70 3.46 8.10
CA VAL A 126 -6.24 3.59 8.14
C VAL A 126 -5.81 4.71 9.09
N ARG A 127 -6.46 5.88 9.02
CA ARG A 127 -6.13 7.02 9.89
C ARG A 127 -6.33 6.73 11.38
N MET A 128 -7.32 5.91 11.72
CA MET A 128 -7.58 5.51 13.11
C MET A 128 -6.59 4.45 13.64
N SER A 129 -5.71 3.92 12.78
CA SER A 129 -4.89 2.75 13.10
C SER A 129 -3.39 2.99 12.89
N PRO A 130 -2.77 4.02 13.49
CA PRO A 130 -1.34 4.24 13.35
C PRO A 130 -0.52 3.04 13.87
N PRO A 131 0.60 2.67 13.24
CA PRO A 131 1.30 3.38 12.15
C PRO A 131 0.82 3.06 10.72
N ALA A 132 -0.38 2.50 10.50
CA ALA A 132 -0.88 2.20 9.16
C ALA A 132 -0.90 3.44 8.26
N ARG A 133 -0.52 3.24 7.00
CA ARG A 133 -0.52 4.24 5.94
C ARG A 133 -1.28 3.73 4.73
N MET A 134 -1.69 4.64 3.87
CA MET A 134 -2.37 4.34 2.62
C MET A 134 -1.89 5.25 1.51
N THR A 135 -1.79 4.74 0.29
CA THR A 135 -1.63 5.57 -0.91
C THR A 135 -2.57 5.08 -2.01
N TRP A 136 -3.25 6.02 -2.66
CA TRP A 136 -4.02 5.76 -3.87
C TRP A 136 -3.17 6.08 -5.11
N TYR A 137 -3.12 5.15 -6.05
CA TYR A 137 -2.43 5.27 -7.32
C TYR A 137 -3.43 5.32 -8.45
N PHE A 138 -3.25 6.27 -9.36
CA PHE A 138 -4.12 6.47 -10.51
C PHE A 138 -3.33 6.32 -11.80
N GLN A 139 -3.82 5.47 -12.69
CA GLN A 139 -3.22 5.27 -14.01
C GLN A 139 -3.50 6.46 -14.95
N THR A 140 -4.62 7.16 -14.73
CA THR A 140 -5.13 8.16 -15.66
C THR A 140 -5.32 9.53 -15.01
N PRO A 141 -5.00 10.63 -15.72
CA PRO A 141 -4.87 11.95 -15.10
C PRO A 141 -6.20 12.63 -14.76
N LEU A 142 -7.29 12.39 -15.50
CA LEU A 142 -8.57 13.05 -15.20
C LEU A 142 -9.20 12.48 -13.93
N THR A 143 -9.16 11.15 -13.79
CA THR A 143 -9.64 10.46 -12.58
C THR A 143 -8.82 10.88 -11.36
N TYR A 144 -7.49 10.95 -11.48
CA TYR A 144 -6.62 11.51 -10.44
C TYR A 144 -7.08 12.93 -10.05
N LYS A 145 -7.23 13.84 -11.02
CA LYS A 145 -7.65 15.22 -10.77
C LYS A 145 -9.01 15.31 -10.09
N LYS A 146 -9.94 14.42 -10.45
CA LYS A 146 -11.29 14.36 -9.87
C LYS A 146 -11.28 13.90 -8.41
N MET A 147 -10.45 12.91 -8.07
CA MET A 147 -10.46 12.25 -6.75
C MET A 147 -9.48 12.85 -5.75
N ALA A 148 -8.36 13.42 -6.21
CA ALA A 148 -7.31 13.98 -5.37
C ALA A 148 -7.81 14.99 -4.31
N PRO A 149 -8.80 15.88 -4.59
CA PRO A 149 -9.33 16.78 -3.56
C PRO A 149 -9.97 16.06 -2.37
N LEU A 150 -10.71 14.96 -2.61
CA LEU A 150 -11.32 14.19 -1.53
C LEU A 150 -10.26 13.41 -0.76
N LEU A 151 -9.33 12.75 -1.45
CA LEU A 151 -8.20 12.04 -0.85
C LEU A 151 -7.38 12.95 0.08
N THR A 152 -7.10 14.17 -0.38
CA THR A 152 -6.42 15.19 0.44
C THR A 152 -7.22 15.52 1.70
N ARG A 153 -8.55 15.69 1.58
CA ARG A 153 -9.44 16.01 2.72
C ARG A 153 -9.47 14.90 3.77
N VAL A 154 -9.38 13.64 3.35
CA VAL A 154 -9.33 12.49 4.28
C VAL A 154 -7.91 12.15 4.74
N GLY A 155 -6.90 12.90 4.28
CA GLY A 155 -5.49 12.72 4.69
C GLY A 155 -4.80 11.51 4.04
N VAL A 156 -5.27 11.09 2.87
CA VAL A 156 -4.70 9.97 2.11
C VAL A 156 -3.93 10.50 0.90
N PRO A 157 -2.62 10.19 0.78
CA PRO A 157 -1.84 10.48 -0.41
C PRO A 157 -2.46 9.90 -1.70
N ALA A 158 -2.43 10.71 -2.76
CA ALA A 158 -2.83 10.34 -4.11
C ALA A 158 -1.65 10.56 -5.07
N VAL A 159 -1.36 9.57 -5.91
CA VAL A 159 -0.25 9.64 -6.88
C VAL A 159 -0.78 9.33 -8.27
N TYR A 160 -0.50 10.21 -9.22
CA TYR A 160 -0.65 9.89 -10.63
C TYR A 160 0.58 9.11 -11.10
N GLN A 161 0.38 7.84 -11.46
CA GLN A 161 1.44 6.92 -11.87
C GLN A 161 0.93 6.07 -13.05
N PRO A 162 1.09 6.54 -14.31
CA PRO A 162 0.61 5.85 -15.50
C PRO A 162 1.42 4.57 -15.81
#